data_AF-A0A1G1VAA0-F1
#
_entry.id   AF-A0A1G1VAA0-F1
#
_cell.length_a   1.000
_cell.length_b   1.000
_cell.length_c   1.000
_cell.angle_alpha   90.00
_cell.angle_beta   90.00
_cell.angle_gamma   90.00
#
_symmetry.space_group_name_H-M   'P 1'
#
loop_
_entity.id
_entity.type
_entity.pdbx_description
1 polymer ?
#
loop_
_entity_poly.entity_id
_entity_poly.type
_entity_poly.pdbx_seq_one_letter_code
_entity_poly.pdbx_strand_id
1 'polypeptide(L)'
;MSQLISTVRQRWQLTIPDRVREKYEWITPGSPVSINTTDPNKIVIEPYSVNKTTNWEEFWEDIKRIRSYKGEYKGSLSKFIAWDRQTRR
;
A
#
# COMPACT_ATOMS: atom_id res chain seq x y z
N MET A 1 29.26 -2.18 20.79
CA MET A 1 28.72 -1.24 19.79
C MET A 1 29.60 -1.36 18.54
N SER A 2 29.04 -1.76 17.39
CA SER A 2 29.79 -1.84 16.14
C SER A 2 29.45 -0.63 15.27
N GLN A 3 30.41 0.28 15.09
CA GLN A 3 30.30 1.33 14.08
C GLN A 3 30.59 0.71 12.70
N LEU A 4 29.67 0.88 11.76
CA LEU A 4 29.85 0.46 10.38
C LEU A 4 29.97 1.71 9.52
N ILE A 5 31.04 1.77 8.72
CA ILE A 5 31.32 2.88 7.82
C ILE A 5 30.95 2.42 6.41
N SER A 6 30.18 3.24 5.69
CA SER A 6 29.80 2.99 4.29
C SER A 6 29.88 4.31 3.52
N THR A 7 30.12 4.21 2.22
CA THR A 7 30.28 5.37 1.34
C THR A 7 29.06 5.49 0.44
N VAL A 8 28.56 6.72 0.29
CA VAL A 8 27.48 7.02 -0.67
C VAL A 8 28.05 6.89 -2.09
N ARG A 9 27.44 6.02 -2.89
CA ARG A 9 27.83 5.75 -4.28
C ARG A 9 27.17 6.75 -5.23
N GLN A 10 27.54 6.65 -6.50
CA GLN A 10 26.87 7.36 -7.60
C GLN A 10 25.35 7.16 -7.54
N ARG A 11 24.61 8.19 -7.98
CA ARG A 11 23.13 8.24 -7.88
C ARG A 11 22.61 8.22 -6.44
N TRP A 12 23.40 8.68 -5.47
CA TRP A 12 22.99 8.84 -4.08
C TRP A 12 22.59 7.53 -3.39
N GLN A 13 23.21 6.41 -3.79
CA GLN A 13 22.89 5.09 -3.27
C GLN A 13 23.77 4.75 -2.06
N LEU A 14 23.14 4.27 -0.98
CA LEU A 14 23.85 3.72 0.19
C LEU A 14 23.68 2.20 0.21
N THR A 15 24.79 1.46 0.21
CA THR A 15 24.76 0.01 0.37
C THR A 15 24.72 -0.35 1.85
N ILE A 16 23.72 -1.13 2.25
CA ILE A 16 23.60 -1.66 3.61
C ILE A 16 24.52 -2.89 3.73
N PRO A 17 25.50 -2.89 4.66
CA PRO A 17 26.42 -4.02 4.85
C PRO A 17 25.71 -5.31 5.26
N ASP A 18 26.27 -6.45 4.89
CA ASP A 18 25.70 -7.80 5.08
C ASP A 18 25.31 -8.06 6.54
N ARG A 19 26.18 -7.67 7.48
CA ARG A 19 25.94 -7.78 8.93
C ARG A 19 24.67 -7.08 9.41
N VAL A 20 24.23 -6.03 8.72
CA VAL A 20 22.98 -5.32 9.04
C VAL A 20 21.81 -6.01 8.34
N ARG A 21 21.98 -6.46 7.10
CA ARG A 21 20.94 -7.16 6.32
C ARG A 21 20.51 -8.47 7.00
N GLU A 22 21.46 -9.23 7.54
CA GLU A 22 21.19 -10.48 8.26
C GLU A 22 20.42 -10.28 9.58
N LYS A 23 20.47 -9.07 10.15
CA LYS A 23 19.86 -8.77 11.45
C LYS A 23 18.39 -8.37 11.35
N TYR A 24 17.94 -7.88 10.19
CA TYR A 24 16.62 -7.29 10.03
C TYR A 24 15.92 -7.83 8.78
N GLU A 25 14.84 -8.59 8.97
CA GLU A 25 14.09 -9.27 7.89
C GLU A 25 13.48 -8.32 6.86
N TRP A 26 13.14 -7.10 7.27
CA TRP A 26 12.54 -6.10 6.38
C TRP A 26 13.54 -5.48 5.38
N ILE A 27 14.84 -5.69 5.57
CA ILE A 27 15.90 -5.20 4.67
C ILE A 27 16.08 -6.19 3.51
N THR A 28 14.99 -6.43 2.79
CA THR A 28 14.93 -7.29 1.60
C THR A 28 14.86 -6.43 0.34
N PRO A 29 15.49 -6.86 -0.78
CA PRO A 29 15.42 -6.12 -2.04
C PRO A 29 13.98 -5.87 -2.49
N GLY A 30 13.64 -4.62 -2.78
CA GLY A 30 12.30 -4.22 -3.23
C GLY A 30 11.31 -3.89 -2.11
N SER A 31 11.68 -4.08 -0.84
CA SER A 31 10.82 -3.72 0.29
C SER A 31 10.75 -2.19 0.47
N PRO A 32 9.55 -1.62 0.67
CA PRO A 32 9.39 -0.19 0.88
C PRO A 32 9.90 0.24 2.27
N VAL A 33 10.53 1.41 2.33
CA VAL A 33 11.09 1.99 3.55
C VAL A 33 10.63 3.43 3.71
N SER A 34 10.46 3.85 4.96
CA SER A 34 10.28 5.26 5.34
C SER A 34 11.62 5.90 5.63
N ILE A 35 11.79 7.16 5.25
CA ILE A 35 12.98 7.97 5.52
C ILE A 35 12.55 9.20 6.31
N ASN A 36 12.95 9.27 7.57
CA ASN A 36 12.67 10.39 8.47
C ASN A 36 13.94 11.20 8.72
N THR A 37 13.84 12.53 8.62
CA THR A 37 14.96 13.48 8.77
C THR A 37 14.68 14.52 9.86
N THR A 38 14.18 14.06 11.01
CA THR A 38 13.83 14.95 12.15
C THR A 38 15.04 15.66 12.75
N ASP A 39 16.23 15.08 12.61
CA ASP A 39 17.51 15.65 13.05
C ASP A 39 18.36 15.95 11.80
N PRO A 40 18.93 17.16 11.64
CA PRO A 40 19.71 17.52 10.46
C PRO A 40 20.94 16.63 10.23
N ASN A 41 21.45 15.98 11.28
CA ASN A 41 22.62 15.12 11.20
C ASN A 41 22.27 13.62 11.22
N LYS A 42 20.98 13.25 11.24
CA LYS A 42 20.57 11.86 11.29
C LYS A 42 19.46 11.56 10.30
N ILE A 43 19.65 10.47 9.58
CA ILE A 43 18.62 9.89 8.73
C ILE A 43 18.19 8.59 9.40
N VAL A 44 16.90 8.48 9.72
CA VAL A 44 16.31 7.27 10.28
C VAL A 44 15.57 6.54 9.17
N ILE A 45 15.95 5.29 8.92
CA ILE A 45 15.34 4.42 7.91
C ILE A 45 14.59 3.32 8.65
N GLU A 46 13.30 3.20 8.37
CA GLU A 46 12.40 2.25 9.02
C GLU A 46 11.59 1.49 7.96
N PRO A 47 11.15 0.25 8.24
CA PRO A 47 10.25 -0.45 7.35
C PRO A 47 8.97 0.36 7.16
N TYR A 48 8.51 0.48 5.92
CA TYR A 48 7.24 1.12 5.64
C TYR A 48 6.10 0.17 6.00
N SER A 49 5.73 0.12 7.28
CA SER A 49 4.46 -0.49 7.67
C SER A 49 3.38 0.54 7.44
N VAL A 50 2.62 0.36 6.36
CA VAL A 50 1.30 1.00 6.34
C VAL A 50 0.52 0.31 7.45
N ASN A 51 0.37 0.98 8.60
CA ASN A 51 -0.69 0.67 9.55
C ASN A 51 -2.03 1.05 8.89
N LYS A 52 -2.34 0.41 7.76
CA LYS A 52 -3.69 0.33 7.22
C LYS A 52 -4.38 -0.70 8.09
N THR A 53 -4.67 -0.32 9.33
CA THR A 53 -5.81 -0.88 10.02
C THR A 53 -7.00 -0.47 9.17
N THR A 54 -7.36 -1.32 8.20
CA THR A 54 -8.57 -1.13 7.42
C THR A 54 -9.70 -1.05 8.43
N ASN A 55 -10.36 0.10 8.49
CA ASN A 55 -11.53 0.28 9.32
C ASN A 55 -12.65 -0.56 8.70
N TRP A 56 -12.75 -1.82 9.14
CA TRP A 56 -13.71 -2.77 8.63
C TRP A 56 -15.14 -2.29 8.84
N GLU A 57 -15.40 -1.54 9.90
CA GLU A 57 -16.70 -0.97 10.18
C GLU A 57 -17.11 0.03 9.10
N GLU A 58 -16.26 1.01 8.81
CA GLU A 58 -16.47 2.01 7.75
C GLU A 58 -16.68 1.35 6.37
N PHE A 59 -15.87 0.33 6.05
CA PHE A 59 -16.03 -0.43 4.81
C PHE A 59 -17.40 -1.11 4.69
N TRP A 60 -17.90 -1.72 5.78
CA TRP A 60 -19.20 -2.36 5.78
C TRP A 60 -20.36 -1.34 5.75
N GLU A 61 -20.19 -0.17 6.38
CA GLU A 61 -21.15 0.92 6.29
C GLU A 61 -21.27 1.45 4.87
N ASP A 62 -20.15 1.66 4.17
CA ASP A 62 -20.14 2.08 2.78
C ASP A 62 -20.83 1.05 1.86
N ILE A 63 -20.58 -0.24 2.08
CA ILE A 63 -21.30 -1.30 1.34
C ILE A 63 -22.80 -1.22 1.58
N LYS A 64 -23.24 -1.06 2.84
CA LYS A 64 -24.66 -0.94 3.17
C LYS A 64 -25.28 0.30 2.53
N ARG A 65 -24.56 1.43 2.56
CA ARG A 65 -24.97 2.69 1.94
C ARG A 65 -25.12 2.55 0.43
N ILE A 66 -24.14 1.94 -0.25
CA ILE A 66 -24.22 1.71 -1.69
C ILE A 66 -25.43 0.83 -2.05
N ARG A 67 -25.70 -0.21 -1.24
CA ARG A 67 -26.88 -1.09 -1.44
C ARG A 67 -28.22 -0.42 -1.13
N SER A 68 -28.25 0.65 -0.32
CA SER A 68 -29.49 1.36 0.00
C SER A 68 -29.94 2.28 -1.13
N TYR A 69 -29.02 2.73 -1.99
CA TYR A 69 -29.34 3.41 -3.23
C TYR A 69 -30.05 2.45 -4.19
N LYS A 70 -31.38 2.46 -4.15
CA LYS A 70 -32.21 1.81 -5.17
C LYS A 70 -32.17 2.68 -6.42
N GLY A 71 -31.73 2.11 -7.54
CA GLY A 71 -31.84 2.78 -8.84
C GLY A 71 -33.30 3.10 -9.17
N GLU A 72 -33.52 4.18 -9.92
CA GLU A 72 -34.87 4.60 -10.36
C GLU A 72 -35.57 3.51 -11.19
N TYR A 73 -34.79 2.68 -11.88
CA TYR A 73 -35.27 1.58 -12.69
C TYR A 73 -35.71 0.39 -11.83
N LYS A 74 -37.03 0.21 -11.68
CA LYS A 74 -37.66 -0.94 -11.00
C LYS A 74 -37.76 -2.18 -11.92
N GLY A 75 -36.69 -2.53 -12.62
CA GLY A 75 -36.64 -3.71 -13.48
C GLY A 75 -35.61 -4.73 -13.03
N SER A 76 -35.73 -5.96 -13.54
CA SER A 76 -34.74 -7.01 -13.28
C SER A 76 -33.41 -6.66 -13.96
N LEU A 77 -32.32 -6.63 -13.18
CA LEU A 77 -30.96 -6.48 -13.70
C LEU A 77 -30.65 -7.54 -14.76
N SER A 78 -31.13 -8.77 -14.56
CA SER A 78 -30.97 -9.87 -15.51
C SER A 78 -31.68 -9.57 -16.83
N LYS A 79 -32.83 -8.90 -16.80
CA LYS A 79 -33.58 -8.49 -18.01
C LYS A 79 -32.87 -7.35 -18.75
N PHE A 80 -32.28 -6.41 -18.03
CA PHE A 80 -31.45 -5.34 -18.61
C PHE A 80 -30.20 -5.91 -19.31
N ILE A 81 -29.47 -6.82 -18.65
CA ILE A 81 -28.28 -7.47 -19.23
C ILE A 81 -28.65 -8.31 -20.46
N ALA A 82 -29.76 -9.05 -20.40
CA ALA A 82 -30.25 -9.83 -21.54
C ALA A 82 -30.61 -8.92 -22.73
N TRP A 83 -31.29 -7.80 -22.47
CA TRP A 83 -31.60 -6.80 -23.50
C TRP A 83 -30.32 -6.22 -24.12
N ASP A 84 -29.39 -5.68 -23.32
CA ASP A 84 -28.13 -5.07 -23.82
C ASP A 84 -27.30 -6.03 -24.70
N ARG A 85 -27.32 -7.33 -24.36
CA ARG A 85 -26.64 -8.36 -25.15
C ARG A 85 -27.37 -8.73 -26.44
N GLN A 86 -28.69 -8.62 -26.47
CA GLN A 86 -29.51 -8.92 -27.65
C GLN A 86 -29.55 -7.76 -28.65
N THR A 87 -29.54 -6.50 -28.20
CA THR A 87 -29.56 -5.32 -29.09
C THR A 87 -28.22 -4.99 -29.75
N ARG A 88 -27.11 -5.61 -29.32
CA ARG A 88 -25.77 -5.42 -29.93
C ARG A 88 -25.38 -6.51 -30.95
N ARG A 89 -26.35 -7.26 -31.48
CA ARG A 89 -26.20 -8.12 -32.67
C ARG A 89 -26.93 -7.50 -33.83
#